data_AF-A0A176W4N3-F1
#
_entry.id   AF-A0A176W4N3-F1
#
_cell.length_a   1.000
_cell.length_b   1.000
_cell.length_c   1.000
_cell.angle_alpha   90.00
_cell.angle_beta   90.00
_cell.angle_gamma   90.00
#
_symmetry.space_group_name_H-M   'P 1'
#
loop_
_entity.id
_entity.type
_entity.pdbx_description
1 polymer ?
#
loop_
_entity_poly.entity_id
_entity_poly.type
_entity_poly.pdbx_seq_one_letter_code
_entity_poly.pdbx_strand_id
1 'polypeptide(L)'
;MRELPSSLVSFTYFVLSILRLLQDPSDGSKAVLDAALAPEDLSGEYFFGGNGRTVRSSALSYDKVLAKQIWRLSNSICQRAMENEEQ
;
A
#
# COMPACT_ATOMS: atom_id res chain seq x y z
N MET A 1 3.35 18.47 -1.21
CA MET A 1 4.18 19.43 -0.43
C MET A 1 4.41 20.76 -1.18
N ARG A 2 3.50 21.19 -2.08
CA ARG A 2 3.78 22.36 -2.94
C ARG A 2 3.63 23.72 -2.24
N GLU A 3 3.05 23.78 -1.05
CA GLU A 3 2.77 25.03 -0.32
C GLU A 3 3.25 25.02 1.15
N LEU A 4 4.27 24.23 1.48
CA LEU A 4 4.83 24.19 2.84
C LEU A 4 6.13 25.01 2.92
N PRO A 5 6.40 25.71 4.04
CA PRO A 5 7.68 26.36 4.26
C PRO A 5 8.84 25.36 4.13
N SER A 6 9.94 25.76 3.48
CA SER A 6 11.08 24.88 3.18
C SER A 6 11.70 24.22 4.43
N SER A 7 11.65 24.90 5.58
CA SER A 7 12.09 24.36 6.87
C SER A 7 11.24 23.18 7.33
N LEU A 8 9.93 23.26 7.15
CA LEU A 8 8.99 22.21 7.52
C LEU A 8 9.12 20.99 6.59
N VAL A 9 9.34 21.24 5.29
CA VAL A 9 9.64 20.18 4.30
C VAL A 9 10.93 19.46 4.67
N SER A 10 11.99 20.19 5.02
CA SER A 10 13.28 19.60 5.39
C SER A 10 13.18 18.81 6.70
N PHE A 11 12.47 19.36 7.70
CA PHE A 11 12.24 18.68 8.97
C PHE A 11 11.43 17.40 8.81
N THR A 12 10.34 17.44 8.03
CA THR A 12 9.53 16.25 7.76
C THR A 12 10.32 15.21 6.97
N TYR A 13 11.08 15.61 5.94
CA TYR A 13 11.98 14.70 5.21
C TYR A 13 12.98 14.03 6.15
N PHE A 14 13.63 14.81 7.03
CA PHE A 14 14.60 14.30 7.99
C PHE A 14 13.98 13.30 8.97
N VAL A 15 12.84 13.66 9.58
CA VAL A 15 12.12 12.79 10.52
C VAL A 15 11.66 11.51 9.83
N LEU A 16 11.04 11.61 8.65
CA LEU A 16 10.58 10.43 7.90
C LEU A 16 11.73 9.55 7.42
N SER A 17 12.89 10.13 7.10
CA SER A 17 14.10 9.37 6.73
C SER A 17 14.67 8.62 7.94
N ILE A 18 14.74 9.26 9.11
CA ILE A 18 15.17 8.60 10.36
C ILE A 18 14.24 7.46 10.73
N LEU A 19 12.93 7.69 10.63
CA LEU A 19 11.92 6.67 10.88
C LEU A 19 11.84 5.60 9.78
N ARG A 20 12.64 5.74 8.70
CA ARG A 20 12.64 4.86 7.51
C ARG A 20 11.28 4.73 6.82
N LEU A 21 10.44 5.74 7.01
CA LEU A 21 9.15 5.88 6.33
C LEU A 21 9.31 6.50 4.94
N LEU A 22 10.43 7.17 4.70
CA LEU A 22 10.82 7.67 3.38
C LEU A 22 11.89 6.75 2.80
N GLN A 23 11.47 5.81 1.97
CA GLN A 23 12.36 4.90 1.26
C GLN A 23 12.67 5.43 -0.13
N ASP A 24 13.83 5.01 -0.65
CA ASP A 24 14.17 5.29 -2.04
C ASP A 24 13.18 4.56 -2.97
N PRO A 25 12.72 5.17 -4.07
CA PRO A 25 11.82 4.50 -5.02
C PRO A 25 12.34 3.14 -5.53
N SER A 26 13.65 2.94 -5.59
CA SER A 26 14.25 1.66 -5.96
C SER A 26 13.99 0.54 -4.94
N ASP A 27 13.77 0.86 -3.67
CA ASP A 27 13.39 -0.14 -2.67
C ASP A 27 11.92 -0.53 -2.80
N GLY A 28 11.07 0.41 -3.25
CA GLY A 28 9.70 0.11 -3.65
C GLY A 28 9.62 -0.84 -4.83
N SER A 29 10.41 -0.61 -5.88
CA SER A 29 10.44 -1.51 -7.04
C SER A 29 10.95 -2.91 -6.70
N LYS A 30 11.97 -3.02 -5.83
CA LYS A 30 12.42 -4.31 -5.29
C LYS A 30 11.32 -5.01 -4.50
N ALA A 31 10.59 -4.31 -3.63
CA ALA A 31 9.50 -4.92 -2.86
C ALA A 31 8.40 -5.51 -3.75
N VAL A 32 8.10 -4.86 -4.89
CA VAL A 32 7.15 -5.40 -5.89
C VAL A 32 7.70 -6.66 -6.54
N LEU A 33 8.99 -6.67 -6.92
CA LEU A 33 9.63 -7.86 -7.49
C LEU A 33 9.68 -9.02 -6.48
N ASP A 34 10.02 -8.73 -5.22
CA ASP A 34 10.02 -9.72 -4.15
C ASP A 34 8.65 -10.35 -3.96
N ALA A 35 7.58 -9.55 -3.97
CA ALA A 35 6.20 -10.04 -3.86
C ALA A 35 5.79 -10.88 -5.08
N ALA A 36 6.18 -10.47 -6.29
CA ALA A 36 5.84 -11.18 -7.52
C ALA A 36 6.57 -12.53 -7.67
N LEU A 37 7.78 -12.63 -7.13
CA LEU A 37 8.62 -13.84 -7.17
C LEU A 37 8.49 -14.71 -5.91
N ALA A 38 7.66 -14.29 -4.94
CA ALA A 38 7.48 -15.02 -3.71
C ALA A 38 6.81 -16.39 -3.94
N PRO A 39 7.24 -17.44 -3.22
CA PRO A 39 6.54 -18.72 -3.23
C PRO A 39 5.13 -18.59 -2.62
N GLU A 40 4.23 -19.50 -2.99
CA GLU A 40 2.84 -19.50 -2.53
C GLU A 40 2.68 -19.55 -1.00
N ASP A 41 3.64 -20.17 -0.30
CA ASP A 41 3.66 -20.24 1.17
C ASP A 41 3.76 -18.87 1.86
N LEU A 42 4.17 -17.83 1.13
CA LEU A 42 4.23 -16.44 1.60
C LEU A 42 3.01 -15.61 1.16
N SER A 43 1.99 -16.24 0.59
CA SER A 43 0.77 -15.56 0.18
C SER A 43 0.06 -14.91 1.37
N GLY A 44 -0.29 -13.62 1.22
CA GLY A 44 -0.91 -12.81 2.26
C GLY A 44 0.06 -12.01 3.13
N GLU A 45 1.37 -12.15 2.92
CA GLU A 45 2.38 -11.27 3.50
C GLU A 45 2.44 -9.91 2.77
N TYR A 46 2.82 -8.86 3.50
CA TYR A 46 2.96 -7.50 2.95
C TYR A 46 4.44 -7.16 2.77
N PHE A 47 4.92 -7.13 1.52
CA PHE A 47 6.30 -6.79 1.20
C PHE A 47 6.54 -5.27 1.25
N PHE A 48 7.64 -4.84 1.89
CA PHE A 48 8.00 -3.42 2.00
C PHE A 48 9.52 -3.22 2.21
N GLY A 49 10.13 -2.31 1.44
CA GLY A 49 11.56 -1.99 1.51
C GLY A 49 12.53 -2.94 0.84
N GLY A 50 12.02 -3.88 0.04
CA GLY A 50 12.81 -4.77 -0.79
C GLY A 50 13.62 -5.81 -0.02
N ASN A 51 14.38 -6.62 -0.77
CA ASN A 51 15.21 -7.72 -0.26
C ASN A 51 14.40 -8.76 0.53
N GLY A 52 13.18 -9.06 0.10
CA GLY A 52 12.28 -10.04 0.72
C GLY A 52 11.73 -9.61 2.08
N ARG A 53 11.89 -8.33 2.46
CA ARG A 53 11.38 -7.81 3.75
C ARG A 53 9.86 -7.73 3.73
N THR A 54 9.24 -8.28 4.77
CA THR A 54 7.80 -8.14 5.02
C THR A 54 7.54 -7.28 6.26
N VAL A 55 6.34 -6.72 6.31
CA VAL A 55 5.83 -5.96 7.45
C VAL A 55 4.47 -6.50 7.87
N ARG A 56 4.19 -6.45 9.17
CA ARG A 56 2.83 -6.73 9.65
C ARG A 56 1.96 -5.53 9.37
N SER A 57 0.82 -5.78 8.72
CA SER A 57 -0.19 -4.76 8.53
C SER A 57 -1.02 -4.55 9.81
N SER A 58 -1.96 -3.62 9.76
CA SER A 58 -2.90 -3.38 10.85
C SER A 58 -3.79 -4.61 11.12
N ALA A 59 -4.29 -4.76 12.35
CA ALA A 59 -5.21 -5.84 12.69
C ALA A 59 -6.47 -5.87 11.79
N LEU A 60 -6.97 -4.69 11.40
CA LEU A 60 -8.12 -4.55 10.51
C LEU A 60 -7.85 -5.09 9.10
N SER A 61 -6.61 -5.03 8.62
CA SER A 61 -6.24 -5.57 7.31
C SER A 61 -6.38 -7.09 7.24
N TYR A 62 -6.39 -7.77 8.39
CA TYR A 62 -6.59 -9.21 8.49
C TYR A 62 -8.05 -9.59 8.81
N ASP A 63 -8.97 -8.62 8.96
CA ASP A 63 -10.39 -8.88 9.21
C ASP A 63 -11.08 -9.39 7.94
N LYS A 64 -11.34 -10.70 7.91
CA LYS A 64 -11.99 -11.38 6.78
C LYS A 64 -13.46 -10.96 6.59
N VAL A 65 -14.16 -10.59 7.66
CA VAL A 65 -15.56 -10.16 7.59
C VAL A 65 -15.62 -8.80 6.92
N LEU A 66 -14.78 -7.87 7.37
CA LEU A 66 -14.66 -6.54 6.78
C LEU A 66 -14.21 -6.61 5.32
N ALA A 67 -13.18 -7.41 5.01
CA ALA A 67 -12.71 -7.59 3.64
C ALA A 67 -13.82 -8.09 2.69
N LYS A 68 -14.65 -9.04 3.14
CA LYS A 68 -15.78 -9.54 2.36
C LYS A 68 -16.87 -8.49 2.15
N GLN A 69 -17.12 -7.64 3.13
CA GLN A 69 -18.08 -6.54 3.00
C GLN A 69 -17.58 -5.49 2.00
N ILE A 70 -16.31 -5.11 2.10
CA ILE A 70 -15.66 -4.17 1.16
C ILE A 70 -15.72 -4.73 -0.26
N TRP A 71 -15.35 -5.99 -0.47
CA TRP A 71 -15.41 -6.63 -1.79
C TRP A 71 -16.79 -6.53 -2.45
N ARG A 72 -17.85 -6.83 -1.69
CA ARG A 72 -19.23 -6.75 -2.17
C ARG A 72 -19.64 -5.32 -2.52
N LEU A 73 -19.26 -4.36 -1.68
CA LEU A 73 -19.56 -2.94 -1.90
C LEU A 73 -18.82 -2.40 -3.13
N SER A 74 -17.54 -2.73 -3.28
CA SER A 74 -16.75 -2.33 -4.45
C SER A 74 -17.35 -2.87 -5.74
N ASN A 75 -17.73 -4.15 -5.77
CA ASN A 75 -18.39 -4.73 -6.94
C ASN A 75 -19.72 -4.05 -7.28
N SER A 76 -20.56 -3.73 -6.28
CA SER A 76 -21.83 -3.04 -6.53
C SER A 76 -21.66 -1.60 -6.99
N ILE A 77 -20.57 -0.93 -6.60
CA ILE A 77 -20.20 0.38 -7.11
C ILE A 77 -19.72 0.26 -8.57
N CYS A 78 -18.83 -0.69 -8.87
CA CYS A 78 -18.32 -0.90 -10.22
C CYS A 78 -19.43 -1.25 -11.22
N GLN A 79 -20.35 -2.14 -10.86
CA GLN A 79 -21.48 -2.51 -11.72
C GLN A 79 -22.35 -1.30 -12.06
N ARG A 80 -22.71 -0.49 -11.05
CA ARG A 80 -23.49 0.72 -11.27
C ARG A 80 -22.76 1.76 -12.12
N ALA A 81 -21.43 1.86 -11.98
CA ALA A 81 -20.65 2.77 -12.81
C ALA A 81 -20.73 2.37 -14.29
N MET A 82 -20.63 1.08 -14.59
CA MET A 82 -20.76 0.54 -15.95
C MET A 82 -22.17 0.73 -16.53
N GLU A 83 -23.22 0.48 -15.74
CA GLU A 83 -24.62 0.67 -16.16
C GLU A 83 -24.95 2.13 -16.51
N ASN A 84 -24.30 3.09 -15.84
CA ASN A 84 -24.48 4.52 -16.10
C ASN A 84 -23.68 5.03 -17.33
N GLU A 85 -22.66 4.29 -17.78
CA GLU A 85 -21.91 4.62 -19.00
C GLU A 85 -22.60 4.10 -20.27
N GLU A 86 -23.52 3.14 -20.14
CA GLU A 86 -24.31 2.57 -21.25
C GLU A 86 -25.63 3.31 -21.52
N GLN A 87 -25.97 4.32 -20.71
CA GLN A 87 -27.15 5.19 -20.87
C GLN A 87 -26.79 6.54 -21.49
#